data_AF-A0A1V5Z4J4-F1
#
_entry.id   AF-A0A1V5Z4J4-F1
#
_cell.length_a   1.000
_cell.length_b   1.000
_cell.length_c   1.000
_cell.angle_alpha   90.00
_cell.angle_beta   90.00
_cell.angle_gamma   90.00
#
_symmetry.space_group_name_H-M   'P 1'
#
loop_
_entity.id
_entity.type
_entity.pdbx_description
1 polymer ?
#
loop_
_entity_poly.entity_id
_entity_poly.type
_entity_poly.pdbx_seq_one_letter_code
_entity_poly.pdbx_strand_id
1 'polypeptide(L)'
;MEKQRKHWTSAEKVRVLRRHLVEKIPVSQVCEDAGIQPTQFYRWQQIFFENGTAAFDRPGRPQSSAQEQRIAFLESKLHRKDEVLAELMEEHVALKKSLGEP
;
A
#
# COMPACT_ATOMS: atom_id res chain seq x y z
N MET A 1 30.32 5.12 -14.08
CA MET A 1 29.17 6.04 -13.93
C MET A 1 27.98 5.21 -13.47
N GLU A 2 27.55 5.39 -12.22
CA GLU A 2 26.38 4.69 -11.70
C GLU A 2 25.14 5.16 -12.47
N LYS A 3 24.56 4.27 -13.29
CA LYS A 3 23.25 4.53 -13.91
C LYS A 3 22.23 4.62 -12.78
N GLN A 4 21.87 5.84 -12.39
CA GLN A 4 20.72 6.07 -11.51
C GLN A 4 19.53 5.31 -12.09
N ARG A 5 19.02 4.33 -11.34
CA ARG A 5 17.88 3.52 -11.77
C ARG A 5 16.68 4.46 -11.86
N LYS A 6 16.27 4.79 -13.08
CA LYS A 6 15.04 5.53 -13.33
C LYS A 6 13.89 4.77 -12.70
N HIS A 7 13.23 5.38 -11.72
CA HIS A 7 12.08 4.80 -11.06
C HIS A 7 10.84 5.03 -11.94
N TRP A 8 10.12 3.97 -12.26
CA TRP A 8 8.91 4.03 -13.08
C TRP A 8 7.69 3.80 -12.21
N THR A 9 6.82 4.79 -12.14
CA THR A 9 5.51 4.65 -11.48
C THR A 9 4.62 3.67 -12.26
N SER A 10 3.61 3.11 -11.59
CA SER A 10 2.62 2.24 -12.26
C SER A 10 1.92 2.94 -13.42
N ALA A 11 1.51 4.20 -13.23
CA ALA A 11 0.85 5.00 -14.26
C ALA A 11 1.73 5.21 -15.51
N GLU A 12 3.02 5.47 -15.33
CA GLU A 12 3.95 5.63 -16.44
C GLU A 12 4.14 4.34 -17.25
N LYS A 13 4.24 3.20 -16.56
CA LYS A 13 4.32 1.88 -17.22
C LYS A 13 3.09 1.63 -18.08
N VAL A 14 1.89 1.90 -17.54
CA VAL A 14 0.63 1.75 -18.28
C VAL A 14 0.57 2.67 -19.49
N ARG A 15 1.03 3.92 -19.36
CA ARG A 15 1.11 4.87 -20.49
C ARG A 15 2.01 4.36 -21.61
N VAL A 16 3.18 3.82 -21.27
CA VAL A 16 4.11 3.22 -22.26
C VAL A 16 3.45 2.03 -22.96
N LEU A 17 2.79 1.13 -22.21
CA LEU A 17 2.09 -0.02 -22.78
C LEU A 17 0.94 0.41 -23.71
N ARG A 18 0.18 1.45 -23.33
CA ARG A 18 -0.93 1.99 -24.12
C ARG A 18 -0.50 2.47 -25.51
N ARG A 19 0.66 3.14 -25.62
CA ARG A 19 1.21 3.61 -26.91
C ARG A 19 1.37 2.49 -27.93
N HIS A 20 1.84 1.33 -27.51
CA HIS A 20 1.94 0.18 -28.41
C HIS A 20 0.59 -0.53 -28.61
N LEU A 21 -0.10 -0.84 -27.51
CA LEU A 21 -1.26 -1.74 -27.55
C LEU A 21 -2.52 -1.08 -28.13
N VAL A 22 -2.71 0.22 -27.87
CA VAL A 22 -3.89 1.00 -28.29
C VAL A 22 -3.57 1.86 -29.49
N GLU A 23 -2.50 2.65 -29.43
CA GLU A 23 -2.14 3.60 -30.51
C GLU A 23 -1.36 2.92 -31.66
N LYS A 24 -1.04 1.62 -31.52
CA LYS A 24 -0.37 0.79 -32.55
C LYS A 24 1.00 1.30 -32.97
N ILE A 25 1.66 2.10 -32.12
CA ILE A 25 3.05 2.54 -32.35
C ILE A 25 3.98 1.33 -32.25
N PRO A 26 4.95 1.14 -33.16
CA PRO A 26 5.90 0.04 -33.09
C PRO A 26 6.64 -0.04 -31.75
N VAL A 27 6.85 -1.24 -31.22
CA VAL A 27 7.55 -1.46 -29.93
C VAL A 27 8.94 -0.82 -29.91
N SER A 28 9.66 -0.88 -31.04
CA SER A 28 10.99 -0.27 -31.19
C SER A 28 10.94 1.22 -30.87
N GLN A 29 10.04 1.95 -31.52
CA GLN A 29 9.86 3.39 -31.33
C GLN A 29 9.40 3.72 -29.90
N VAL A 30 8.46 2.95 -29.34
CA VAL A 30 8.01 3.14 -27.95
C VAL A 30 9.17 2.94 -26.95
N CYS A 31 10.01 1.94 -27.19
CA CYS A 31 11.16 1.64 -26.33
C CYS A 31 12.24 2.72 -26.43
N GLU A 32 12.54 3.21 -27.63
CA GLU A 32 13.47 4.32 -27.87
C GLU A 32 13.00 5.59 -27.15
N ASP A 33 11.75 6.01 -27.38
CA ASP A 33 11.18 7.22 -26.77
C ASP A 33 11.14 7.14 -25.23
N ALA A 34 10.83 5.96 -24.68
CA ALA A 34 10.77 5.74 -23.25
C ALA A 34 12.16 5.51 -22.62
N GLY A 35 13.18 5.24 -23.43
CA GLY A 35 14.52 4.86 -22.97
C GLY A 35 14.55 3.52 -22.22
N ILE A 36 13.73 2.56 -22.65
CA ILE A 36 13.65 1.22 -22.04
C ILE A 36 14.10 0.14 -23.03
N GLN A 37 14.56 -1.00 -22.50
CA GLN A 37 14.86 -2.16 -23.32
C GLN A 37 13.56 -2.91 -23.68
N PRO A 38 13.46 -3.53 -24.87
CA PRO A 38 12.29 -4.32 -25.27
C PRO A 38 11.94 -5.43 -24.27
N THR A 39 12.94 -6.08 -23.66
CA THR A 39 12.73 -7.09 -22.60
C THR A 39 11.97 -6.52 -21.40
N GLN A 40 12.23 -5.27 -21.02
CA GLN A 40 11.53 -4.59 -19.93
C GLN A 40 10.08 -4.26 -20.31
N PHE A 41 9.85 -3.87 -21.56
CA PHE A 41 8.51 -3.63 -22.11
C PHE A 41 7.65 -4.90 -22.02
N TYR A 42 8.14 -6.02 -22.54
CA TYR A 42 7.40 -7.30 -22.51
C TYR A 42 7.17 -7.80 -21.09
N ARG A 43 8.13 -7.61 -20.18
CA ARG A 43 7.93 -7.91 -18.76
C ARG A 43 6.78 -7.09 -18.14
N TRP A 44 6.69 -5.79 -18.45
CA TRP A 44 5.57 -4.98 -17.98
C TRP A 44 4.26 -5.39 -18.62
N GLN A 45 4.27 -5.72 -19.92
CA GLN A 45 3.09 -6.21 -20.63
C GLN A 45 2.54 -7.47 -19.99
N GLN A 46 3.40 -8.44 -19.70
CA GLN A 46 3.02 -9.68 -19.02
C GLN A 46 2.38 -9.39 -17.65
N ILE A 47 3.08 -8.65 -16.79
CA ILE A 47 2.58 -8.29 -15.46
C ILE A 47 1.23 -7.55 -15.55
N PHE A 48 1.09 -6.63 -16.51
CA PHE A 48 -0.13 -5.86 -16.68
C PHE A 48 -1.32 -6.75 -17.05
N PHE A 49 -1.15 -7.72 -17.94
CA PHE A 49 -2.22 -8.62 -18.34
C PHE A 49 -2.52 -9.69 -17.29
N GLU A 50 -1.51 -10.21 -16.59
CA GLU A 50 -1.70 -11.14 -15.47
C GLU A 50 -2.52 -10.53 -14.33
N ASN A 51 -2.30 -9.25 -14.03
CA ASN A 51 -3.05 -8.52 -13.01
C ASN A 51 -4.28 -7.79 -13.58
N GLY A 52 -4.53 -7.89 -14.88
CA GLY A 52 -5.58 -7.13 -15.56
C GLY A 52 -6.99 -7.55 -15.16
N THR A 53 -7.16 -8.81 -14.75
CA THR A 53 -8.46 -9.34 -14.28
C THR A 53 -8.99 -8.60 -13.05
N ALA A 54 -8.08 -8.20 -12.15
CA ALA A 54 -8.44 -7.44 -10.94
C ALA A 54 -9.09 -6.08 -11.24
N ALA A 55 -8.92 -5.53 -12.45
CA ALA A 55 -9.59 -4.30 -12.86
C ALA A 55 -11.06 -4.51 -13.28
N PHE A 56 -11.43 -5.74 -13.66
CA PHE A 56 -12.79 -6.11 -14.08
C PHE A 56 -13.59 -6.81 -12.98
N ASP A 57 -12.89 -7.42 -12.03
CA ASP A 57 -13.53 -7.93 -10.83
C ASP A 57 -14.23 -6.77 -10.13
N ARG A 58 -15.55 -6.92 -9.92
CA ARG A 58 -16.27 -6.00 -9.03
C ARG A 58 -15.52 -5.99 -7.71
N PRO A 59 -15.39 -4.84 -7.02
CA PRO A 59 -14.91 -4.86 -5.65
C PRO A 59 -15.87 -5.73 -4.85
N GLY A 60 -15.54 -7.01 -4.69
CA GLY A 60 -16.15 -7.86 -3.69
C GLY A 60 -15.99 -7.11 -2.38
N ARG A 61 -17.06 -7.09 -1.57
CA ARG A 61 -17.12 -6.39 -0.27
C ARG A 61 -15.70 -6.31 0.32
N PRO A 62 -15.09 -5.10 0.39
CA PRO A 62 -13.65 -5.02 0.52
C PRO A 62 -13.26 -5.82 1.75
N GLN A 63 -12.39 -6.82 1.59
CA GLN A 63 -11.75 -7.46 2.74
C GLN A 63 -11.12 -6.37 3.64
N SER A 64 -10.67 -5.27 3.02
CA SER A 64 -10.23 -4.07 3.73
C SER A 64 -11.33 -3.47 4.61
N SER A 65 -12.61 -3.45 4.23
CA SER A 65 -13.68 -2.94 5.11
C SER A 65 -13.86 -3.77 6.38
N ALA A 66 -13.75 -5.09 6.29
CA ALA A 66 -13.85 -5.97 7.46
C ALA A 66 -12.60 -5.87 8.34
N GLN A 67 -11.43 -5.75 7.72
CA GLN A 67 -10.14 -5.59 8.41
C GLN A 67 -10.03 -4.19 9.06
N GLU A 68 -10.46 -3.14 8.37
CA GLU A 68 -10.54 -1.75 8.87
C GLU A 68 -11.53 -1.66 10.03
N GLN A 69 -12.71 -2.29 9.93
CA GLN A 69 -13.65 -2.38 11.06
C GLN A 69 -13.03 -3.12 12.25
N ARG A 70 -12.26 -4.20 11.99
CA ARG A 70 -11.56 -4.94 13.04
C ARG A 70 -10.47 -4.08 13.69
N ILE A 71 -9.71 -3.34 12.90
CA ILE A 71 -8.66 -2.42 13.36
C ILE A 71 -9.29 -1.34 14.23
N ALA A 72 -10.31 -0.64 13.73
CA ALA A 72 -11.01 0.40 14.49
C ALA A 72 -11.61 -0.13 15.81
N PHE A 73 -12.17 -1.34 15.79
CA PHE A 73 -12.67 -1.98 17.01
C PHE A 73 -11.56 -2.29 18.02
N LEU A 74 -10.42 -2.81 17.55
CA LEU A 74 -9.29 -3.14 18.41
C LEU A 74 -8.61 -1.88 18.97
N GLU A 75 -8.49 -0.82 18.18
CA GLU A 75 -7.97 0.48 18.59
C GLU A 75 -8.84 1.11 19.68
N SER A 76 -10.18 1.12 19.50
CA SER A 76 -11.10 1.60 20.53
C SER A 76 -11.01 0.78 21.82
N LYS A 77 -10.84 -0.55 21.71
CA LYS A 77 -10.67 -1.42 22.87
C LYS A 77 -9.36 -1.17 23.61
N LEU A 78 -8.27 -0.89 22.89
CA LEU A 78 -7.00 -0.50 23.49
C LEU A 78 -7.13 0.83 24.23
N HIS A 79 -7.69 1.85 23.58
CA HIS A 79 -7.90 3.16 24.20
C HIS A 79 -8.67 3.07 25.53
N ARG A 80 -9.79 2.35 25.53
CA ARG A 80 -10.58 2.16 26.75
C ARG A 80 -9.81 1.44 27.86
N LYS A 81 -8.95 0.48 27.50
CA LYS A 81 -8.12 -0.21 28.48
C LYS A 81 -7.04 0.70 29.04
N ASP A 82 -6.44 1.54 28.20
CA ASP A 82 -5.42 2.49 28.61
C ASP A 82 -6.00 3.57 29.55
N GLU A 83 -7.21 4.05 29.28
CA GLU A 83 -7.94 4.97 30.19
C GLU A 83 -8.18 4.34 31.57
N VAL A 84 -8.78 3.15 31.62
CA VAL A 84 -9.06 2.45 32.89
C VAL A 84 -7.77 2.13 33.64
N LEU A 85 -6.72 1.76 32.91
CA LEU A 85 -5.41 1.50 33.52
C LEU A 85 -4.78 2.78 34.08
N ALA A 86 -4.92 3.92 33.40
CA ALA A 86 -4.45 5.20 33.90
C ALA A 86 -5.17 5.61 35.20
N GLU A 87 -6.50 5.49 35.25
CA GLU A 87 -7.29 5.75 36.46
C GLU A 87 -6.86 4.86 37.63
N LEU A 88 -6.78 3.54 37.40
CA LEU A 88 -6.35 2.59 38.43
C LEU A 88 -4.90 2.82 38.87
N MET A 89 -4.01 3.21 37.96
CA MET A 89 -2.62 3.52 38.28
C MET A 89 -2.51 4.78 39.15
N GLU A 90 -3.32 5.80 38.86
CA GLU A 90 -3.37 7.03 39.66
C GLU A 90 -3.83 6.74 41.09
N GLU A 91 -4.90 5.94 41.26
CA GLU A 91 -5.35 5.48 42.57
C GLU A 91 -4.27 4.68 43.30
N HIS A 92 -3.59 3.76 42.60
CA HIS A 92 -2.51 2.96 43.18
C HIS A 92 -1.31 3.80 43.62
N VAL A 93 -0.94 4.81 42.85
CA VAL A 93 0.15 5.74 43.18
C VAL A 93 -0.23 6.63 44.36
N ALA A 94 -1.47 7.13 44.40
CA ALA A 94 -1.97 7.91 45.53
C ALA A 94 -1.99 7.08 46.83
N LEU A 95 -2.44 5.83 46.75
CA LEU A 95 -2.43 4.90 47.87
C LEU A 95 -1.01 4.59 48.34
N LYS A 96 -0.08 4.29 47.43
CA LYS A 96 1.35 4.10 47.78
C LYS A 96 1.96 5.31 48.47
N LYS A 97 1.69 6.52 47.96
CA LYS A 97 2.15 7.78 48.59
C LYS A 97 1.56 7.97 49.98
N SER A 98 0.30 7.57 50.20
CA SER A 98 -0.35 7.65 51.52
C SER A 98 0.18 6.63 52.53
N LEU A 99 0.60 5.46 52.06
CA LEU A 99 1.12 4.36 52.88
C LEU A 99 2.62 4.45 53.18
N GLY A 100 3.33 5.41 52.57
CA GLY A 100 4.71 5.73 52.93
C GLY A 100 5.73 4.64 52.63
N GLU A 101 5.50 3.80 51.61
CA GLU A 101 6.56 2.92 51.10
C GLU A 101 7.40 3.68 50.05
N PRO A 102 8.75 3.62 50.14
CA PRO A 102 9.67 4.38 49.28
C PRO A 102 9.59 4.01 47.79
#